data_AF-A0A7S3N6I7-F1
#
_entry.id   AF-A0A7S3N6I7-F1
#
_cell.length_a   1.000
_cell.length_b   1.000
_cell.length_c   1.000
_cell.angle_alpha   90.00
_cell.angle_beta   90.00
_cell.angle_gamma   90.00
#
_symmetry.space_group_name_H-M   'P 1'
#
loop_
_entity.id
_entity.type
_entity.pdbx_description
1 polymer ?
#
loop_
_entity_poly.entity_id
_entity_poly.type
_entity_poly.pdbx_seq_one_letter_code
_entity_poly.pdbx_strand_id
1 'polypeptide(L)'
;VYNEFQLLDNFYKRYNKVLLDKVAIEKQKGSLEKENMFFKSLLKQYLDGVSVNNDVMNSSNPLLVVNNKVNLNRPPVQKLDATNQKPLIEGNMEITNINMQIK
;
A
#
# COMPACT_ATOMS: atom_id res chain seq x y z
N VAL A 1 2.90 -49.06 -29.09
CA VAL A 1 1.43 -48.84 -28.88
C VAL A 1 1.21 -47.95 -27.64
N TYR A 2 1.90 -46.81 -27.53
CA TYR A 2 1.86 -45.97 -26.32
C TYR A 2 1.93 -44.46 -26.60
N ASN A 3 1.60 -44.02 -27.83
CA ASN A 3 1.80 -42.61 -28.23
C ASN A 3 0.59 -41.70 -27.98
N GLU A 4 -0.63 -42.23 -27.99
CA GLU A 4 -1.84 -41.40 -27.98
C GLU A 4 -2.12 -40.79 -26.60
N PHE A 5 -1.97 -41.58 -25.53
CA PHE A 5 -2.10 -41.08 -24.16
C PHE A 5 -1.02 -40.05 -23.78
N GLN A 6 0.19 -40.17 -24.32
CA GLN A 6 1.25 -39.17 -24.11
C GLN A 6 0.97 -37.87 -24.85
N LEU A 7 0.41 -37.94 -26.06
CA LEU A 7 0.01 -36.75 -26.82
C LEU A 7 -1.09 -35.98 -26.08
N LEU A 8 -2.06 -36.70 -25.52
CA LEU A 8 -3.14 -36.11 -24.73
C LEU A 8 -2.63 -35.45 -23.44
N ASP A 9 -1.73 -36.10 -22.71
CA ASP A 9 -1.12 -35.52 -21.51
C ASP A 9 -0.31 -34.25 -21.84
N ASN A 10 0.45 -34.25 -22.93
CA ASN A 10 1.16 -33.07 -23.41
C ASN A 10 0.22 -31.93 -23.83
N PHE A 11 -0.92 -32.27 -24.46
CA PHE A 11 -1.96 -31.29 -24.78
C PHE A 11 -2.52 -30.63 -23.52
N TYR A 12 -2.92 -31.41 -22.53
CA TYR A 12 -3.47 -30.86 -21.28
C TYR A 12 -2.44 -30.05 -20.50
N LYS A 13 -1.17 -30.46 -20.48
CA LYS A 13 -0.08 -29.65 -19.88
C LYS A 13 0.04 -28.29 -20.55
N ARG A 14 0.05 -28.25 -21.89
CA ARG A 14 0.14 -26.98 -22.63
C ARG A 14 -1.10 -26.11 -22.44
N TYR A 15 -2.28 -26.72 -22.49
CA TYR A 15 -3.55 -26.01 -22.27
C TYR A 15 -3.61 -25.40 -20.86
N ASN A 16 -3.32 -26.20 -19.83
CA ASN A 16 -3.34 -25.74 -18.44
C ASN A 16 -2.30 -24.65 -18.20
N LYS A 17 -1.11 -24.74 -18.81
CA LYS A 17 -0.10 -23.69 -18.73
C LYS A 17 -0.63 -22.36 -19.29
N VAL A 18 -1.18 -22.38 -20.51
CA VAL A 18 -1.73 -21.17 -21.14
C VAL A 18 -2.93 -20.62 -20.35
N LEU A 19 -3.74 -21.50 -19.77
CA LEU A 19 -4.88 -21.10 -18.94
C LEU A 19 -4.41 -20.39 -17.67
N LEU A 20 -3.39 -20.92 -16.98
CA LEU A 20 -2.80 -20.28 -15.80
C LEU A 20 -2.15 -18.94 -16.16
N ASP A 21 -1.43 -18.86 -17.28
CA ASP A 21 -0.83 -17.62 -17.77
C ASP A 21 -1.91 -16.56 -18.06
N LYS A 22 -3.02 -16.95 -18.71
CA LYS A 22 -4.17 -16.06 -18.96
C LYS A 22 -4.73 -15.50 -17.65
N VAL A 23 -5.01 -16.36 -16.68
CA VAL A 23 -5.58 -15.96 -15.38
C VAL A 23 -4.60 -15.06 -14.61
N ALA A 24 -3.31 -15.34 -14.67
CA ALA A 24 -2.28 -14.52 -14.05
C ALA A 24 -2.23 -13.11 -14.66
N ILE A 25 -2.27 -12.99 -15.99
CA ILE A 25 -2.30 -11.71 -16.71
C ILE A 25 -3.57 -10.92 -16.36
N GLU A 26 -4.74 -11.56 -16.34
CA GLU A 26 -6.00 -10.91 -15.98
C GLU A 26 -5.96 -10.35 -14.55
N LYS A 27 -5.40 -11.11 -13.60
CA LYS A 27 -5.21 -10.66 -12.22
C LYS A 27 -4.25 -9.46 -12.14
N GLN A 28 -3.13 -9.51 -12.84
CA GLN A 28 -2.15 -8.41 -12.87
C GLN A 28 -2.77 -7.14 -13.47
N LYS A 29 -3.50 -7.27 -14.58
CA LYS A 29 -4.24 -6.14 -15.18
C LYS A 29 -5.23 -5.53 -14.19
N GLY A 30 -6.00 -6.36 -13.49
CA GLY A 30 -6.93 -5.88 -12.46
C GLY A 30 -6.24 -5.18 -11.29
N SER A 31 -5.04 -5.61 -10.89
CA SER A 31 -4.24 -4.90 -9.86
C SER A 31 -3.77 -3.54 -10.37
N LEU A 32 -3.21 -3.49 -11.58
CA LEU A 32 -2.73 -2.25 -12.19
C LEU A 32 -3.84 -1.22 -12.41
N GLU A 33 -5.05 -1.67 -12.78
CA GLU A 33 -6.21 -0.77 -12.92
C GLU A 33 -6.63 -0.17 -11.57
N LYS A 34 -6.63 -0.97 -10.50
CA LYS A 34 -6.92 -0.47 -9.14
C LYS A 34 -5.85 0.51 -8.66
N GLU A 35 -4.58 0.19 -8.86
CA GLU A 35 -3.46 1.06 -8.51
C GLU A 35 -3.50 2.37 -9.29
N ASN A 36 -3.77 2.33 -10.59
CA ASN A 36 -3.92 3.53 -11.41
C ASN A 36 -5.11 4.39 -10.96
N MET A 37 -6.25 3.77 -10.63
CA MET A 37 -7.41 4.49 -10.09
C MET A 37 -7.08 5.15 -8.74
N PHE A 38 -6.35 4.43 -7.87
CA PHE A 38 -5.87 4.96 -6.60
C PHE A 38 -4.90 6.14 -6.79
N PHE A 39 -3.94 6.06 -7.70
CA PHE A 39 -3.03 7.17 -7.96
C PHE A 39 -3.77 8.39 -8.54
N LYS A 40 -4.75 8.18 -9.42
CA LYS A 40 -5.59 9.27 -9.94
C LYS A 40 -6.41 9.94 -8.83
N SER A 41 -6.99 9.17 -7.91
CA SER A 41 -7.75 9.74 -6.80
C SER A 41 -6.83 10.48 -5.81
N LEU A 42 -5.66 9.93 -5.52
CA LEU A 42 -4.66 10.57 -4.66
C LEU A 42 -4.14 11.88 -5.27
N LEU A 43 -3.86 11.88 -6.58
CA LEU A 43 -3.43 13.09 -7.28
C LEU A 43 -4.53 14.15 -7.29
N LYS A 44 -5.79 13.73 -7.52
CA LYS A 44 -6.93 14.65 -7.43
C LYS A 44 -7.05 15.25 -6.03
N GLN A 45 -6.95 14.44 -4.98
CA GLN A 45 -6.95 14.92 -3.60
C GLN A 45 -5.80 15.90 -3.33
N TYR A 46 -4.60 15.65 -3.86
CA TYR A 46 -3.47 16.57 -3.72
C TYR A 46 -3.72 17.90 -4.43
N LEU A 47 -4.22 17.86 -5.66
CA LEU A 47 -4.57 19.06 -6.41
C LEU A 47 -5.68 19.86 -5.73
N ASP A 48 -6.70 19.19 -5.18
CA ASP A 48 -7.77 19.82 -4.40
C ASP A 48 -7.24 20.43 -3.07
N GLY A 49 -6.17 19.87 -2.51
CA GLY A 49 -5.53 20.36 -1.27
C GLY A 49 -4.56 21.52 -1.48
N VAL A 50 -3.97 21.67 -2.68
CA VAL A 50 -2.96 22.69 -3.00
C VAL A 50 -3.53 23.80 -3.90
N SER A 51 -4.48 23.48 -4.77
CA SER A 51 -5.17 24.44 -5.65
C SER A 51 -6.53 24.77 -5.08
N VAL A 52 -6.83 26.06 -4.96
CA VAL A 52 -8.16 26.53 -4.52
C VAL A 52 -9.12 26.48 -5.71
N ASN A 53 -10.05 25.53 -5.70
CA ASN A 53 -11.12 25.41 -6.69
C ASN A 53 -12.49 25.73 -6.06
N ASN A 54 -13.48 26.15 -6.87
CA ASN A 54 -14.85 26.43 -6.41
C ASN A 54 -15.49 25.20 -5.73
N ASP A 55 -15.21 23.99 -6.23
CA ASP A 55 -15.70 22.74 -5.62
C ASP A 55 -15.12 22.50 -4.22
N VAL A 56 -13.85 22.90 -4.00
CA VAL A 56 -13.17 22.79 -2.70
C VAL A 56 -13.72 23.82 -1.73
N MET A 57 -14.00 25.05 -2.19
CA MET A 57 -14.57 26.11 -1.36
C MET A 57 -16.03 25.86 -0.96
N ASN A 58 -16.81 25.20 -1.82
CA ASN A 58 -18.20 24.82 -1.54
C ASN A 58 -18.33 23.56 -0.68
N SER A 59 -17.27 22.75 -0.59
CA SER A 59 -17.23 21.56 0.25
C SER A 59 -16.55 21.83 1.59
N SER A 60 -16.75 20.94 2.56
CA SER A 60 -16.10 21.05 3.87
C SER A 60 -14.59 20.86 3.71
N ASN A 61 -13.85 21.96 3.80
CA ASN A 61 -12.42 22.02 3.53
C ASN A 61 -11.66 22.57 4.74
N PRO A 62 -10.38 22.19 4.94
CA PRO A 62 -9.57 22.68 6.04
C PRO A 62 -9.09 24.13 5.86
N LEU A 63 -9.33 24.75 4.70
CA LEU A 63 -8.91 26.12 4.38
C LEU A 63 -9.90 27.16 4.94
N LEU A 64 -11.16 26.77 5.17
CA LEU A 64 -12.24 27.64 5.63
C LEU A 64 -12.74 27.20 7.02
N VAL A 65 -12.49 28.04 8.03
CA VAL A 65 -12.98 27.83 9.40
C VAL A 65 -14.21 28.69 9.64
N VAL A 66 -15.36 28.04 9.83
CA VAL A 66 -16.61 28.72 10.20
C VAL A 66 -16.90 28.42 11.66
N ASN A 67 -17.20 29.45 12.47
CA ASN A 67 -17.54 29.31 13.89
C ASN A 67 -16.49 28.53 14.71
N ASN A 68 -15.20 28.82 14.51
CA ASN A 68 -14.06 28.17 15.20
C ASN A 68 -13.97 26.63 15.05
N LYS A 69 -14.69 26.02 14.11
CA LYS A 69 -14.62 24.57 13.84
C LYS A 69 -13.83 24.32 12.56
N VAL A 70 -12.67 23.67 12.70
CA VAL A 70 -11.87 23.21 11.55
C VAL A 70 -12.36 21.81 11.15
N ASN A 71 -12.81 21.64 9.91
CA ASN A 71 -13.17 20.33 9.38
C ASN A 71 -11.91 19.65 8.83
N LEU A 72 -11.12 19.06 9.73
CA LEU A 72 -9.98 18.25 9.33
C LEU A 72 -10.49 16.85 8.95
N ASN A 73 -10.94 16.67 7.70
CA ASN A 73 -11.18 15.33 7.16
C ASN A 73 -9.81 14.69 6.83
N ARG A 74 -9.00 14.48 7.87
CA ARG A 74 -7.78 13.68 7.76
C ARG A 74 -8.27 12.24 7.63
N PRO A 75 -7.89 11.49 6.57
CA PRO A 75 -8.13 10.06 6.59
C PRO A 75 -7.57 9.54 7.93
N PRO A 76 -8.31 8.68 8.65
CA PRO A 76 -7.80 8.13 9.90
C PRO A 76 -6.43 7.57 9.58
N VAL A 77 -5.40 8.12 10.23
CA VAL A 77 -4.06 7.53 10.21
C VAL A 77 -4.32 6.08 10.59
N GLN A 78 -4.15 5.17 9.64
CA GLN A 78 -4.31 3.75 9.91
C GLN A 78 -3.31 3.49 11.03
N LYS A 79 -3.82 3.36 12.25
CA LYS A 79 -3.07 2.78 13.34
C LYS A 79 -2.91 1.33 12.90
N LEU A 80 -1.83 1.07 12.16
CA LEU A 80 -1.29 -0.28 11.99
C LEU A 80 -1.36 -0.91 13.37
N ASP A 81 -2.06 -2.03 13.43
CA ASP A 81 -2.70 -2.57 14.63
C ASP A 81 -1.93 -2.30 15.91
N ALA A 82 -2.59 -1.62 16.83
CA ALA A 82 -2.10 -1.24 18.16
C ALA A 82 -1.94 -2.45 19.10
N THR A 83 -1.45 -3.57 18.60
CA THR A 83 -1.22 -4.78 19.39
C THR A 83 0.25 -5.05 19.69
N ASN A 84 1.25 -4.44 19.05
CA ASN A 84 2.66 -4.79 19.39
C ASN A 84 3.78 -3.79 19.10
N GLN A 85 3.53 -2.48 18.92
CA GLN A 85 4.64 -1.52 18.80
C GLN A 85 4.51 -0.38 19.80
N LYS A 86 4.79 -0.68 21.07
CA LYS A 86 5.26 0.35 21.99
C LYS A 86 6.65 0.76 21.47
N PRO A 87 6.89 2.02 21.06
CA PRO A 87 8.22 2.44 20.68
C PRO A 87 9.13 2.31 21.91
N LEU A 88 9.98 1.28 21.93
CA LEU A 88 11.00 1.09 22.94
C LEU A 88 12.13 2.05 22.58
N ILE A 89 12.27 3.10 23.38
CA ILE A 89 13.48 3.92 23.36
C ILE A 89 14.50 3.12 24.16
N GLU A 90 15.43 2.45 23.47
CA GLU A 90 16.56 1.81 24.13
C GLU A 90 17.38 2.90 24.84
N GLY A 91 17.57 2.73 26.15
CA GLY A 91 18.37 3.64 26.95
C GLY A 91 19.85 3.61 26.54
N ASN A 92 20.61 4.62 26.96
CA ASN A 92 22.04 4.71 26.70
C ASN A 92 22.76 3.43 27.18
N MET A 93 23.49 2.78 26.28
CA MET A 93 24.32 1.61 26.60
C MET A 93 25.71 2.08 27.05
N GLU A 94 26.00 2.03 28.34
CA GLU A 94 27.37 2.21 28.84
C GLU A 94 28.10 0.86 28.83
N ILE A 95 29.10 0.74 27.96
CA ILE A 95 29.99 -0.43 27.92
C ILE A 95 31.22 -0.13 28.78
N THR A 96 31.34 -0.76 29.94
CA THR A 96 32.55 -0.69 30.76
C THR A 96 33.55 -1.75 30.30
N ASN A 97 34.65 -1.33 29.65
CA ASN A 97 35.73 -2.24 29.26
C ASN A 97 36.65 -2.53 30.46
N ILE A 98 36.57 -3.75 30.99
CA ILE A 98 37.35 -4.20 32.15
C ILE A 98 38.85 -4.38 31.83
N ASN A 99 39.25 -4.45 30.55
CA ASN A 99 40.64 -4.63 30.14
C ASN A 99 41.48 -3.33 30.15
N MET A 100 40.90 -2.18 30.50
CA MET A 100 41.65 -0.92 30.67
C MET A 100 41.96 -0.57 32.14
N GLN A 101 41.76 -1.49 33.08
CA GLN A 101 42.27 -1.30 34.44
C GLN A 101 43.78 -1.52 34.45
N ILE A 102 44.52 -0.42 34.27
CA ILE A 102 45.96 -0.37 34.50
C ILE A 102 46.17 -0.72 35.99
N LYS A 103 46.96 -1.77 36.23
CA LYS A 103 47.40 -2.19 37.57
C LYS A 103 48.20 -1.10 38.27
#